data_AF-A0A0F9F1D7-F1
#
_entry.id   AF-A0A0F9F1D7-F1
#
_cell.length_a   1.000
_cell.length_b   1.000
_cell.length_c   1.000
_cell.angle_alpha   90.00
_cell.angle_beta   90.00
_cell.angle_gamma   90.00
#
_symmetry.space_group_name_H-M   'P 1'
#
loop_
_entity.id
_entity.type
_entity.pdbx_description
1 polymer ?
#
loop_
_entity_poly.entity_id
_entity_poly.type
_entity_poly.pdbx_seq_one_letter_code
_entity_poly.pdbx_strand_id
1 'polypeptide(L)'
;MADKKYTYIVGISDLEMTWRLFEKRTKYEIRKCPYEAWYSFGDLELLHGLEDFDKFHKETRPDRKINKEFIYQVWKDWKPNIRLYYCKGSFALISWGKEKGYYLMAARNKSYKTEGQPSMILWQVMKDLNELG
;
A
#
# COMPACT_ATOMS: atom_id res chain seq x y z
N MET A 1 -29.94 -14.51 -0.67
CA MET A 1 -29.65 -13.06 -0.68
C MET A 1 -28.36 -12.88 -1.45
N ALA A 2 -28.32 -12.03 -2.47
CA ALA A 2 -27.07 -11.77 -3.18
C ALA A 2 -26.15 -10.93 -2.27
N ASP A 3 -24.95 -11.44 -1.98
CA ASP A 3 -23.97 -10.72 -1.17
C ASP A 3 -23.60 -9.40 -1.87
N LYS A 4 -23.90 -8.27 -1.22
CA LYS A 4 -23.51 -6.95 -1.72
C LYS A 4 -21.99 -6.82 -1.64
N LYS A 5 -21.36 -6.56 -2.79
CA LYS A 5 -19.92 -6.27 -2.87
C LYS A 5 -19.71 -4.75 -2.80
N TYR A 6 -18.91 -4.29 -1.85
CA TYR A 6 -18.58 -2.87 -1.67
C TYR A 6 -17.12 -2.63 -2.04
N THR A 7 -16.83 -1.47 -2.64
CA THR A 7 -15.47 -1.01 -2.94
C THR A 7 -15.36 0.46 -2.56
N TYR A 8 -14.29 0.81 -1.85
CA TYR A 8 -13.99 2.19 -1.49
C TYR A 8 -13.18 2.86 -2.58
N ILE A 9 -13.58 4.07 -2.97
CA ILE A 9 -12.92 4.88 -3.99
C ILE A 9 -12.58 6.23 -3.35
N VAL A 10 -11.36 6.71 -3.56
CA VAL A 10 -10.90 8.01 -3.11
C VAL A 10 -10.49 8.82 -4.33
N GLY A 11 -11.07 10.01 -4.50
CA GLY A 11 -10.61 10.96 -5.51
C GLY A 11 -9.29 11.58 -5.04
N ILE A 12 -8.30 11.61 -5.92
CA ILE A 12 -6.95 12.14 -5.62
C ILE A 12 -6.49 13.21 -6.60
N SER A 13 -7.36 13.66 -7.52
CA SER A 13 -7.04 14.67 -8.53
C SER A 13 -6.68 16.03 -7.92
N ASP A 14 -7.28 16.35 -6.78
CA ASP A 14 -6.95 17.50 -5.94
C ASP A 14 -6.55 17.00 -4.55
N LEU A 15 -5.24 16.87 -4.33
CA LEU A 15 -4.69 16.38 -3.07
C LEU A 15 -4.99 17.31 -1.89
N GLU A 16 -5.13 18.62 -2.13
CA GLU A 16 -5.44 19.56 -1.06
C GLU A 16 -6.88 19.36 -0.58
N MET A 17 -7.83 19.28 -1.50
CA MET A 17 -9.22 18.97 -1.19
C MET A 17 -9.34 17.58 -0.53
N THR A 18 -8.66 16.58 -1.08
CA THR A 18 -8.62 15.22 -0.53
C THR A 18 -8.14 15.24 0.91
N TRP A 19 -7.02 15.93 1.17
CA TRP A 19 -6.49 16.11 2.52
C TRP A 19 -7.51 16.81 3.43
N ARG A 20 -8.16 17.88 2.98
CA ARG A 20 -9.17 18.61 3.77
C ARG A 20 -10.34 17.70 4.17
N LEU A 21 -10.79 16.81 3.28
CA LEU A 21 -11.89 15.87 3.52
C LEU A 21 -11.56 14.73 4.48
N PHE A 22 -10.28 14.41 4.71
CA PHE A 22 -9.91 13.41 5.71
C PHE A 22 -10.38 13.79 7.11
N GLU A 23 -10.90 12.81 7.83
CA GLU A 23 -11.22 12.92 9.24
C GLU A 23 -9.99 13.37 10.06
N LYS A 24 -10.24 14.06 11.17
CA LYS A 24 -9.19 14.51 12.10
C LYS A 24 -8.30 13.34 12.56
N ARG A 25 -8.88 12.16 12.78
CA ARG A 25 -8.15 10.95 13.15
C ARG A 25 -7.20 10.49 12.05
N THR A 26 -7.65 10.42 10.80
CA THR A 26 -6.80 10.02 9.66
C THR A 26 -5.61 10.97 9.50
N LYS A 27 -5.85 12.28 9.56
CA LYS A 27 -4.78 13.29 9.54
C LYS A 27 -3.79 13.10 10.68
N TYR A 28 -4.27 12.78 11.88
CA TYR A 28 -3.43 12.49 13.05
C TYR A 28 -2.59 11.22 12.85
N GLU A 29 -3.18 10.13 12.33
CA GLU A 29 -2.45 8.89 12.04
C GLU A 29 -1.34 9.11 11.02
N ILE A 30 -1.56 9.94 10.00
CA ILE A 30 -0.51 10.28 9.02
C ILE A 30 0.58 11.12 9.70
N ARG A 31 0.22 12.19 10.43
CA ARG A 31 1.20 13.11 11.03
C ARG A 31 2.03 12.51 12.16
N LYS A 32 1.47 11.58 12.92
CA LYS A 32 2.18 10.96 14.04
C LYS A 32 3.24 9.94 13.59
N CYS A 33 3.20 9.50 12.33
CA CYS A 33 4.15 8.54 11.81
C CYS A 33 5.54 9.22 11.68
N PRO A 34 6.55 8.76 12.43
CA PRO A 34 7.88 9.39 12.40
C PRO A 34 8.75 8.88 11.25
N TYR A 35 8.20 7.99 10.41
CA TYR A 35 8.90 7.36 9.30
C TYR A 35 8.27 7.80 7.98
N GLU A 36 9.12 7.92 6.97
CA GLU A 36 8.69 8.14 5.59
C GLU A 36 8.27 6.84 4.93
N ALA A 37 7.40 6.95 3.92
CA ALA A 37 7.02 5.85 3.07
C ALA A 37 7.80 5.93 1.75
N TRP A 38 8.27 4.78 1.29
CA TRP A 38 9.08 4.62 0.09
C TRP A 38 8.49 3.51 -0.76
N TYR A 39 8.97 3.37 -2.00
CA TYR A 39 8.63 2.23 -2.85
C TYR A 39 9.88 1.62 -3.48
N SER A 40 9.78 0.36 -3.88
CA SER A 40 10.87 -0.35 -4.57
C SER A 40 11.11 0.22 -5.97
N PHE A 41 12.35 0.61 -6.30
CA PHE A 41 12.72 1.15 -7.61
C PHE A 41 13.26 0.07 -8.57
N GLY A 42 13.60 -1.11 -8.07
CA GLY A 42 14.19 -2.19 -8.89
C GLY A 42 14.01 -3.59 -8.30
N ASP A 43 14.48 -4.59 -9.05
CA ASP A 43 14.30 -6.01 -8.76
C ASP A 43 14.92 -6.42 -7.40
N LEU A 44 16.12 -5.91 -7.08
CA LEU A 44 16.83 -6.25 -5.84
C LEU A 44 16.13 -5.71 -4.59
N GLU A 45 15.73 -4.43 -4.61
CA GLU A 45 15.00 -3.80 -3.51
C GLU A 45 13.64 -4.47 -3.29
N LEU A 46 12.96 -4.83 -4.38
CA LEU A 46 11.72 -5.56 -4.29
C LEU A 46 11.93 -6.94 -3.66
N LEU A 47 12.92 -7.72 -4.11
CA LEU A 47 13.17 -9.06 -3.58
C LEU A 47 13.39 -9.03 -2.06
N HIS A 48 14.16 -8.07 -1.55
CA HIS A 48 14.35 -7.91 -0.11
C HIS A 48 13.04 -7.51 0.59
N GLY A 49 12.29 -6.55 0.03
CA GLY A 49 11.00 -6.14 0.58
C GLY A 49 9.94 -7.24 0.57
N LEU A 50 10.00 -8.18 -0.39
CA LEU A 50 9.05 -9.27 -0.53
C LEU A 50 9.22 -10.35 0.55
N GLU A 51 10.42 -10.55 1.09
CA GLU A 51 10.62 -11.51 2.18
C GLU A 51 9.89 -11.04 3.45
N ASP A 52 10.08 -9.78 3.82
CA ASP A 52 9.37 -9.15 4.93
C ASP A 52 7.87 -9.06 4.66
N PHE A 53 7.49 -8.71 3.43
CA PHE A 53 6.08 -8.68 3.03
C PHE A 53 5.42 -10.04 3.24
N ASP A 54 6.00 -11.11 2.69
CA ASP A 54 5.43 -12.47 2.74
C ASP A 54 5.30 -12.95 4.19
N LYS A 55 6.35 -12.74 5.00
CA LYS A 55 6.32 -13.03 6.43
C LYS A 55 5.15 -12.33 7.13
N PHE A 56 5.03 -11.02 6.99
CA PHE A 56 3.99 -10.24 7.66
C PHE A 56 2.59 -10.44 7.06
N HIS A 57 2.50 -10.77 5.78
CA HIS A 57 1.24 -11.09 5.12
C HIS A 57 0.67 -12.40 5.67
N LYS A 58 1.51 -13.44 5.81
CA LYS A 58 1.11 -14.73 6.41
C LYS A 58 0.62 -14.57 7.85
N GLU A 59 1.26 -13.72 8.65
CA GLU A 59 0.80 -13.40 10.01
C GLU A 59 -0.55 -12.65 10.02
N THR A 60 -0.81 -11.83 9.00
CA THR A 60 -2.00 -10.98 8.92
C THR A 60 -3.20 -11.66 8.28
N ARG A 61 -2.95 -12.48 7.26
CA ARG A 61 -3.92 -13.17 6.39
C ARG A 61 -3.49 -14.61 6.17
N PRO A 62 -3.45 -15.46 7.23
CA PRO A 62 -3.09 -16.86 7.09
C PRO A 62 -4.09 -17.65 6.21
N ASP A 63 -5.29 -17.09 5.99
CA ASP A 63 -6.31 -17.62 5.09
C ASP A 63 -5.92 -17.54 3.61
N ARG A 64 -4.95 -16.69 3.24
CA ARG A 64 -4.54 -16.47 1.85
C ARG A 64 -3.28 -17.29 1.52
N LYS A 65 -3.38 -18.14 0.49
CA LYS A 65 -2.25 -18.90 -0.06
C LYS A 65 -1.44 -18.07 -1.05
N ILE A 66 -0.85 -16.98 -0.57
CA ILE A 66 -0.08 -16.04 -1.39
C ILE A 66 1.32 -15.95 -0.79
N ASN A 67 2.34 -16.24 -1.61
CA ASN A 67 3.75 -16.25 -1.22
C ASN A 67 4.56 -15.20 -2.01
N LYS A 68 5.82 -15.02 -1.65
CA LYS A 68 6.72 -14.06 -2.32
C LYS A 68 6.88 -14.34 -3.82
N GLU A 69 6.91 -15.61 -4.23
CA GLU A 69 7.06 -16.00 -5.64
C GLU A 69 5.86 -15.55 -6.47
N PHE A 70 4.65 -15.73 -5.96
CA PHE A 70 3.44 -15.24 -6.60
C PHE A 70 3.45 -13.71 -6.75
N ILE A 71 3.82 -12.98 -5.69
CA ILE A 71 3.85 -11.52 -5.71
C ILE A 71 4.93 -11.02 -6.68
N TYR A 72 6.10 -11.67 -6.70
CA TYR A 72 7.17 -11.35 -7.64
C TYR A 72 6.74 -11.57 -9.09
N GLN A 73 6.00 -12.65 -9.37
CA GLN A 73 5.45 -12.92 -10.71
C GLN A 73 4.44 -11.83 -11.12
N VAL A 74 3.48 -11.50 -10.25
CA VAL A 74 2.52 -10.42 -10.50
C VAL A 74 3.24 -9.09 -10.76
N TRP A 75 4.28 -8.80 -9.99
CA TRP A 75 5.08 -7.59 -10.20
C TRP A 75 5.78 -7.58 -11.55
N LYS A 76 6.41 -8.68 -11.95
CA LYS A 76 7.06 -8.81 -13.26
C LYS A 76 6.08 -8.58 -14.40
N ASP A 77 4.90 -9.20 -14.32
CA ASP A 77 3.91 -9.16 -15.39
C ASP A 77 3.29 -7.77 -15.56
N TRP A 78 3.22 -6.97 -14.48
CA TRP A 78 2.48 -5.70 -14.47
C TRP A 78 3.37 -4.47 -14.46
N LYS A 79 4.70 -4.63 -14.61
CA LYS A 79 5.61 -3.50 -14.80
C LYS A 79 5.27 -2.68 -16.06
N PRO A 80 5.46 -1.35 -16.02
CA PRO A 80 5.97 -0.55 -14.90
C PRO A 80 4.88 -0.14 -13.88
N ASN A 81 3.63 -0.57 -14.10
CA ASN A 81 2.45 -0.07 -13.41
C ASN A 81 2.14 -0.76 -12.08
N ILE A 82 3.17 -1.17 -11.35
CA ILE A 82 3.05 -1.84 -10.06
C ILE A 82 4.26 -1.55 -9.17
N ARG A 83 4.01 -1.26 -7.89
CA ARG A 83 5.02 -0.93 -6.88
C ARG A 83 4.68 -1.53 -5.54
N LEU A 84 5.73 -1.97 -4.82
CA LEU A 84 5.64 -2.30 -3.41
C LEU A 84 6.06 -1.07 -2.61
N TYR A 85 5.09 -0.47 -1.91
CA TYR A 85 5.32 0.59 -0.95
C TYR A 85 5.64 0.01 0.43
N TYR A 86 6.52 0.66 1.17
CA TYR A 86 6.87 0.26 2.53
C TYR A 86 7.13 1.45 3.44
N CYS A 87 6.82 1.28 4.72
CA CYS A 87 7.10 2.21 5.80
C CYS A 87 7.24 1.38 7.09
N LYS A 88 8.42 1.38 7.71
CA LYS A 88 8.84 0.56 8.86
C LYS A 88 7.87 -0.57 9.25
N GLY A 89 8.10 -1.77 8.70
CA GLY A 89 7.34 -2.98 8.98
C GLY A 89 5.88 -2.98 8.51
N SER A 90 5.45 -1.99 7.74
CA SER A 90 4.18 -1.97 7.01
C SER A 90 4.45 -1.88 5.51
N PHE A 91 3.61 -2.54 4.72
CA PHE A 91 3.77 -2.64 3.28
C PHE A 91 2.43 -2.61 2.55
N ALA A 92 2.44 -2.10 1.32
CA ALA A 92 1.31 -2.09 0.41
C ALA A 92 1.74 -2.38 -1.02
N LEU A 93 1.09 -3.33 -1.68
CA LEU A 93 1.26 -3.56 -3.12
C LEU A 93 0.20 -2.77 -3.88
N ILE A 94 0.65 -1.85 -4.72
CA ILE A 94 -0.18 -0.93 -5.50
C ILE A 94 0.06 -1.17 -6.98
N SER A 95 -1.00 -1.33 -7.76
CA SER A 95 -0.93 -1.20 -9.21
C SER A 95 -1.74 -0.01 -9.70
N TRP A 96 -1.53 0.42 -10.94
CA TRP A 96 -2.33 1.50 -11.52
C TRP A 96 -2.57 1.30 -13.02
N GLY A 97 -3.60 1.96 -13.53
CA GLY A 97 -3.85 2.11 -14.96
C GLY A 97 -3.85 3.58 -15.34
N LYS A 98 -4.47 3.91 -16.47
CA LYS A 98 -4.57 5.30 -16.94
C LYS A 98 -5.45 6.20 -16.06
N GLU A 99 -6.42 5.63 -15.36
CA GLU A 99 -7.44 6.43 -14.64
C GLU A 99 -7.50 6.13 -13.13
N LYS A 100 -6.93 5.00 -12.68
CA LYS A 100 -7.15 4.48 -11.33
C LYS A 100 -5.93 3.74 -10.81
N GLY A 101 -5.63 3.95 -9.54
CA GLY A 101 -4.78 3.08 -8.73
C GLY A 101 -5.59 2.02 -7.98
N TYR A 102 -4.99 0.87 -7.72
CA TYR A 102 -5.58 -0.26 -7.03
C TYR A 102 -4.69 -0.67 -5.84
N TYR A 103 -5.28 -0.69 -4.65
CA TYR A 103 -4.66 -1.24 -3.45
C TYR A 103 -4.89 -2.75 -3.39
N LEU A 104 -3.91 -3.52 -3.86
CA LEU A 104 -4.07 -4.96 -4.08
C LEU A 104 -3.88 -5.75 -2.78
N MET A 105 -2.80 -5.44 -2.07
CA MET A 105 -2.37 -6.22 -0.91
C MET A 105 -1.69 -5.35 0.13
N ALA A 106 -1.70 -5.85 1.36
CA ALA A 106 -1.09 -5.20 2.51
C ALA A 106 -0.43 -6.23 3.42
N ALA A 107 0.64 -5.82 4.08
CA ALA A 107 1.28 -6.58 5.13
C ALA A 107 1.69 -5.64 6.27
N ARG A 108 1.65 -6.13 7.51
CA ARG A 108 2.14 -5.38 8.67
C ARG A 108 2.74 -6.33 9.70
N ASN A 109 3.84 -5.91 10.28
CA ASN A 109 4.43 -6.59 11.43
C ASN A 109 3.47 -6.44 12.63
N LYS A 110 3.03 -7.56 13.20
CA LYS A 110 2.14 -7.58 14.38
C LYS A 110 2.88 -7.60 15.71
N SER A 111 4.21 -7.73 15.69
CA SER A 111 5.05 -7.81 16.89
C SER A 111 5.16 -6.49 17.64
N TYR A 112 4.80 -5.36 17.00
CA TYR A 112 4.72 -4.05 17.63
C TYR A 112 3.59 -3.22 17.07
N LYS A 113 3.21 -2.18 17.81
CA LYS A 113 2.18 -1.24 17.38
C LYS A 113 2.73 -0.33 16.29
N THR A 114 2.13 -0.40 15.10
CA THR A 114 2.40 0.55 14.02
C THR A 114 1.81 1.93 14.38
N GLU A 115 2.68 2.93 14.58
CA GLU A 115 2.36 4.34 14.79
C GLU A 115 1.98 5.09 13.49
N GLY A 116 0.97 4.60 12.76
CA GLY A 116 0.43 5.31 11.59
C GLY A 116 1.10 4.99 10.24
N GLN A 117 2.07 4.07 10.20
CA GLN A 117 2.76 3.64 8.97
C GLN A 117 1.79 3.23 7.84
N PRO A 118 0.70 2.47 8.06
CA PRO A 118 -0.24 2.14 6.99
C PRO A 118 -0.90 3.39 6.39
N SER A 119 -1.23 4.39 7.22
CA SER A 119 -1.82 5.64 6.75
C SER A 119 -0.80 6.49 6.00
N MET A 120 0.45 6.53 6.46
CA MET A 120 1.55 7.20 5.77
C MET A 120 1.80 6.59 4.37
N ILE A 121 1.80 5.26 4.26
CA ILE A 121 1.93 4.56 2.98
C ILE A 121 0.82 4.99 2.03
N LEU A 122 -0.44 4.90 2.45
CA LEU A 122 -1.56 5.27 1.58
C LEU A 122 -1.53 6.74 1.18
N TRP A 123 -1.09 7.64 2.07
CA TRP A 123 -0.91 9.04 1.72
C TRP A 123 0.18 9.25 0.67
N GLN A 124 1.32 8.56 0.81
CA GLN A 124 2.38 8.61 -0.20
C GLN A 124 1.92 8.05 -1.54
N VAL A 125 1.19 6.94 -1.54
CA VAL A 125 0.59 6.34 -2.74
C VAL A 125 -0.33 7.34 -3.45
N MET A 126 -1.17 8.06 -2.71
CA MET A 126 -2.06 9.07 -3.31
C MET A 126 -1.29 10.21 -3.97
N LYS A 127 -0.20 10.68 -3.34
CA LYS A 127 0.67 11.71 -3.92
C LYS A 127 1.33 11.22 -5.20
N ASP A 128 1.97 10.05 -5.14
CA ASP A 128 2.68 9.49 -6.30
C ASP A 128 1.73 9.21 -7.47
N LEU A 129 0.53 8.68 -7.20
CA LEU A 129 -0.46 8.44 -8.26
C LEU A 129 -0.99 9.75 -8.84
N ASN A 130 -1.18 10.79 -8.03
CA ASN A 130 -1.58 12.10 -8.53
C ASN A 130 -0.50 12.74 -9.42
N GLU A 131 0.79 12.55 -9.09
CA GLU A 131 1.91 13.01 -9.91
C GLU A 131 2.00 12.27 -11.26
N LEU A 132 1.53 11.02 -11.32
CA LEU A 132 1.49 10.22 -12.54
C LEU A 132 0.33 10.58 -13.49
N GLY A 133 -0.63 11.39 -13.03
CA GLY A 133 -1.85 11.78 -13.75
C GLY A 133 -3.00 10.79 -13.61
#